data_AF-A0A8H3HEZ2-F1
#
_entry.id   AF-A0A8H3HEZ2-F1
#
_cell.length_a   1.000
_cell.length_b   1.000
_cell.length_c   1.000
_cell.angle_alpha   90.00
_cell.angle_beta   90.00
_cell.angle_gamma   90.00
#
_symmetry.space_group_name_H-M   'P 1'
#
loop_
_entity.id
_entity.type
_entity.pdbx_description
1 polymer ?
#
loop_
_entity_poly.entity_id
_entity_poly.type
_entity_poly.pdbx_seq_one_letter_code
_entity_poly.pdbx_strand_id
1 'polypeptide(L)'
;RRRRGVRDAGESVGEPEDMWSWYVIAQVKEGTEGRGAIESVIRSAQKELLKNYPNLPIPKKLSRRRTSDGWEVLDIGDSLLHVVSREAASKWLEGK
;
A
#
# COMPACT_ATOMS: atom_id res chain seq x y z
N ARG A 1 -4.96 51.30 8.70
CA ARG A 1 -4.29 51.06 7.40
C ARG A 1 -4.28 49.54 7.16
N ARG A 2 -5.14 49.03 6.27
CA ARG A 2 -5.40 47.58 6.07
C ARG A 2 -4.29 47.00 5.18
N ARG A 3 -3.48 46.04 5.68
CA ARG A 3 -2.54 45.29 4.85
C ARG A 3 -3.34 44.29 4.00
N ARG A 4 -3.34 44.51 2.69
CA ARG A 4 -3.91 43.63 1.67
C ARG A 4 -2.88 42.54 1.34
N GLY A 5 -3.29 41.28 1.32
CA GLY A 5 -2.62 40.24 0.52
C GLY A 5 -1.52 39.44 1.21
N VAL A 6 -1.76 38.87 2.39
CA VAL A 6 -1.05 37.65 2.78
C VAL A 6 -2.00 36.49 2.52
N ARG A 7 -1.65 35.63 1.57
CA ARG A 7 -2.22 34.27 1.51
C ARG A 7 -1.50 33.52 2.61
N ASP A 8 -2.13 33.44 3.77
CA ASP A 8 -1.75 32.49 4.79
C ASP A 8 -2.04 31.10 4.20
N ALA A 9 -0.99 30.38 3.79
CA ALA A 9 -1.14 29.06 3.19
C ALA A 9 -1.45 27.98 4.26
N GLY A 10 -1.63 28.39 5.52
CA GLY A 10 -1.60 27.50 6.66
C GLY A 10 -0.16 27.10 6.97
N GLU A 11 0.15 26.92 8.25
CA GLU A 11 1.31 26.13 8.65
C GLU A 11 1.11 24.73 8.04
N SER A 12 2.03 24.29 7.19
CA SER A 12 2.06 22.89 6.80
C SER A 12 2.27 22.09 8.09
N VAL A 13 1.30 21.25 8.44
CA VAL A 13 1.59 20.11 9.31
C VAL A 13 2.78 19.43 8.63
N GLY A 14 3.90 19.30 9.34
CA GLY A 14 5.14 18.74 8.76
C GLY A 14 4.89 17.40 8.08
N GLU A 15 5.88 16.88 7.34
CA GLU A 15 5.83 15.53 6.78
C GLU A 15 5.16 14.60 7.80
N PRO A 16 4.02 13.97 7.46
CA PRO A 16 3.29 13.18 8.44
C PRO A 16 4.28 12.17 9.01
N GLU A 17 4.36 12.06 10.34
CA GLU A 17 4.96 10.88 10.95
C GLU A 17 4.33 9.67 10.26
N ASP A 18 5.16 8.74 9.79
CA ASP A 18 4.69 7.60 9.01
C ASP A 18 3.48 6.99 9.72
N MET A 19 2.32 7.00 9.05
CA MET A 19 1.06 6.54 9.62
C MET A 19 1.11 5.05 10.04
N TRP A 20 2.16 4.35 9.61
CA TRP A 20 2.42 2.93 9.82
C TRP A 20 3.75 2.72 10.53
N SER A 21 3.80 1.80 11.49
CA SER A 21 5.01 1.38 12.21
C SER A 21 6.07 0.82 11.27
N TRP A 22 5.64 0.10 10.22
CA TRP A 22 6.49 -0.40 9.13
C TRP A 22 5.65 -0.77 7.90
N TYR A 23 6.31 -0.93 6.76
CA TYR A 23 5.71 -1.50 5.56
C TYR A 23 6.69 -2.43 4.83
N VAL A 24 6.14 -3.38 4.07
CA VAL A 24 6.90 -4.27 3.19
C VAL A 24 6.43 -4.07 1.77
N ILE A 25 7.38 -4.02 0.82
CA ILE A 25 7.10 -3.98 -0.61
C ILE A 25 7.60 -5.27 -1.24
N ALA A 26 6.70 -6.00 -1.89
CA ALA A 26 6.99 -7.21 -2.63
C ALA A 26 6.65 -7.03 -4.11
N GLN A 27 7.65 -7.15 -4.98
CA GLN A 27 7.44 -7.13 -6.42
C GLN A 27 7.20 -8.56 -6.94
N VAL A 28 6.10 -8.77 -7.68
CA VAL A 28 5.87 -10.04 -8.37
C VAL A 28 6.77 -10.16 -9.60
N LYS A 29 7.03 -11.39 -10.03
CA LYS A 29 7.78 -11.64 -11.26
C LYS A 29 7.08 -10.98 -12.45
N GLU A 30 7.86 -10.33 -13.31
CA GLU A 30 7.39 -9.70 -14.55
C GLU A 30 6.62 -10.69 -15.44
N GLY A 31 5.50 -10.26 -16.01
CA GLY A 31 4.62 -11.06 -16.86
C GLY A 31 3.66 -11.98 -16.10
N THR A 32 3.59 -11.87 -14.77
CA THR A 32 2.69 -12.69 -13.92
C THR A 32 1.55 -11.89 -13.31
N GLU A 33 1.62 -10.56 -13.36
CA GLU A 33 0.61 -9.62 -12.85
C GLU A 33 -0.78 -9.87 -13.47
N GLY A 34 -0.88 -10.03 -14.78
CA GLY A 34 -2.14 -10.36 -15.47
C GLY A 34 -2.65 -11.79 -15.26
N ARG A 35 -1.87 -12.64 -14.57
CA ARG A 35 -2.17 -14.06 -14.31
C ARG A 35 -2.57 -14.32 -12.85
N GLY A 36 -2.81 -13.26 -12.07
CA GLY A 36 -3.25 -13.37 -10.69
C GLY A 36 -2.12 -13.58 -9.66
N ALA A 37 -0.86 -13.32 -10.03
CA ALA A 37 0.26 -13.46 -9.09
C ALA A 37 0.13 -12.50 -7.89
N ILE A 38 -0.33 -11.27 -8.12
CA ILE A 38 -0.56 -10.28 -7.06
C ILE A 38 -1.61 -10.81 -6.06
N GLU A 39 -2.77 -11.23 -6.56
CA GLU A 39 -3.84 -11.82 -5.74
C GLU A 39 -3.35 -13.06 -4.98
N SER A 40 -2.56 -13.91 -5.63
CA SER A 40 -2.00 -15.12 -5.02
C SER A 40 -1.09 -14.80 -3.84
N VAL A 41 -0.21 -13.80 -3.97
CA VAL A 41 0.68 -13.36 -2.88
C VAL A 41 -0.14 -12.75 -1.74
N ILE A 42 -1.10 -11.87 -2.04
CA ILE A 42 -1.96 -11.25 -1.01
C ILE A 42 -2.74 -12.32 -0.23
N ARG A 43 -3.37 -13.28 -0.92
CA ARG A 43 -4.11 -14.38 -0.27
C ARG A 43 -3.21 -15.26 0.58
N SER A 44 -2.01 -15.57 0.09
CA SER A 44 -1.03 -16.39 0.79
C SER A 44 -0.53 -15.68 2.05
N ALA A 45 -0.19 -14.39 1.94
CA ALA A 45 0.22 -13.57 3.07
C ALA A 45 -0.89 -13.44 4.11
N GLN A 46 -2.12 -13.11 3.69
CA GLN A 46 -3.29 -13.04 4.57
C GLN A 46 -3.50 -14.35 5.33
N LYS A 47 -3.44 -15.50 4.63
CA LYS A 47 -3.61 -16.81 5.24
C LYS A 47 -2.52 -17.10 6.27
N GLU A 48 -1.26 -16.84 5.93
CA GLU A 48 -0.14 -17.15 6.83
C GLU A 48 -0.12 -16.20 8.03
N LEU A 49 -0.44 -14.92 7.83
CA LEU A 49 -0.56 -13.95 8.92
C LEU A 49 -1.70 -14.31 9.87
N LEU A 50 -2.90 -14.61 9.37
CA LEU A 50 -4.02 -15.02 10.23
C LEU A 50 -3.79 -16.37 10.93
N LYS A 51 -2.99 -17.26 10.33
CA LYS A 51 -2.62 -18.54 10.94
C LYS A 51 -1.66 -18.37 12.12
N ASN A 52 -0.66 -17.51 11.99
CA ASN A 52 0.35 -17.31 13.05
C ASN A 52 -0.05 -16.21 14.05
N TYR A 53 -0.86 -15.25 13.62
CA TYR A 53 -1.29 -14.08 14.38
C TYR A 53 -2.79 -13.84 14.19
N PRO A 54 -3.66 -14.67 14.80
CA PRO A 54 -5.11 -14.68 14.56
C PRO A 54 -5.83 -13.40 15.01
N ASN A 55 -5.19 -12.59 15.85
CA ASN A 55 -5.74 -11.34 16.38
C ASN A 55 -5.35 -10.10 15.56
N LEU A 56 -4.59 -10.25 14.46
CA LEU A 56 -4.29 -9.13 13.59
C LEU A 56 -5.57 -8.58 12.95
N PRO A 57 -5.69 -7.25 12.79
CA PRO A 57 -6.86 -6.60 12.21
C PRO A 57 -6.91 -6.73 10.67
N ILE A 58 -6.63 -7.91 10.14
CA ILE A 58 -6.63 -8.19 8.70
C ILE A 58 -8.06 -8.52 8.23
N PRO A 59 -8.58 -7.87 7.17
CA PRO A 59 -9.90 -8.18 6.63
C PRO A 59 -10.00 -9.65 6.23
N LYS A 60 -10.98 -10.39 6.76
CA LYS A 60 -11.19 -11.83 6.41
C LYS A 60 -11.61 -12.03 4.96
N LYS A 61 -12.26 -11.03 4.36
CA LYS A 61 -12.67 -11.03 2.95
C LYS A 61 -11.86 -9.97 2.22
N LEU A 62 -10.96 -10.42 1.36
CA LEU A 62 -10.26 -9.54 0.42
C LEU A 62 -11.24 -9.10 -0.68
N SER A 63 -11.11 -7.85 -1.10
CA SER A 63 -11.86 -7.30 -2.23
C SER A 63 -11.62 -8.14 -3.48
N ARG A 64 -12.68 -8.43 -4.25
CA ARG A 64 -12.56 -9.13 -5.54
C ARG A 64 -12.25 -8.20 -6.71
N ARG A 65 -12.08 -6.90 -6.47
CA ARG A 65 -11.70 -5.98 -7.55
C ARG A 65 -10.29 -6.34 -7.95
N ARG A 66 -10.13 -6.90 -9.15
CA ARG A 66 -8.81 -6.99 -9.79
C ARG A 66 -8.30 -5.56 -9.91
N THR A 67 -7.24 -5.25 -9.20
CA THR A 67 -6.50 -4.01 -9.38
C THR A 67 -5.86 -4.08 -10.77
N SER A 68 -6.43 -3.30 -11.70
CA SER A 68 -6.00 -3.27 -13.10
C SER A 68 -4.66 -2.57 -13.29
N ASP A 69 -4.17 -1.90 -12.25
CA ASP A 69 -2.96 -1.10 -12.21
C ASP A 69 -1.74 -1.86 -11.67
N GLY A 70 -1.90 -3.15 -11.35
CA GLY A 70 -0.78 -3.99 -10.91
C GLY A 70 -0.29 -3.67 -9.50
N TRP A 71 -1.15 -3.13 -8.63
CA TRP A 71 -0.83 -2.86 -7.23
C TRP A 71 -1.95 -3.36 -6.34
N GLU A 72 -1.63 -4.14 -5.30
CA GLU A 72 -2.56 -4.42 -4.20
C GLU A 72 -1.88 -4.18 -2.85
N VAL A 73 -2.68 -3.81 -1.85
CA VAL A 73 -2.21 -3.58 -0.47
C VAL A 73 -3.00 -4.48 0.47
N LEU A 74 -2.29 -5.20 1.33
CA LEU A 74 -2.86 -5.87 2.48
C LEU A 74 -2.67 -4.98 3.71
N ASP A 75 -3.78 -4.51 4.24
CA ASP A 75 -3.84 -3.77 5.50
C ASP A 75 -3.74 -4.75 6.68
N ILE A 76 -2.75 -4.51 7.56
CA ILE A 76 -2.43 -5.32 8.73
C ILE A 76 -2.66 -4.51 10.03
N GLY A 77 -3.26 -3.32 9.94
CA GLY A 77 -3.51 -2.41 11.05
C GLY A 77 -2.46 -1.32 11.12
N ASP A 78 -1.46 -1.50 11.97
CA ASP A 78 -0.37 -0.52 12.14
C ASP A 78 0.73 -0.65 11.07
N SER A 79 0.57 -1.56 10.11
CA SER A 79 1.58 -1.93 9.13
C SER A 79 0.96 -2.32 7.79
N LEU A 80 1.72 -2.25 6.70
CA LEU A 80 1.24 -2.57 5.35
C LEU A 80 2.12 -3.59 4.61
N LEU A 81 1.48 -4.40 3.77
CA LEU A 81 2.14 -5.16 2.72
C LEU A 81 1.68 -4.67 1.34
N HIS A 82 2.59 -4.08 0.58
CA HIS A 82 2.41 -3.72 -0.81
C HIS A 82 2.85 -4.87 -1.70
N VAL A 83 1.99 -5.30 -2.62
CA VAL A 83 2.33 -6.26 -3.66
C VAL A 83 2.16 -5.58 -5.01
N VAL A 84 3.25 -5.45 -5.75
CA VAL A 84 3.32 -4.62 -6.96
C VAL A 84 3.84 -5.40 -8.16
N SER A 85 3.36 -5.07 -9.35
CA SER A 85 3.99 -5.46 -10.62
C SER A 85 5.29 -4.67 -10.82
N ARG A 86 6.12 -5.12 -11.75
CA ARG A 86 7.29 -4.34 -12.18
C ARG A 86 6.89 -2.95 -12.67
N GLU A 87 5.86 -2.88 -13.51
CA GLU A 87 5.38 -1.62 -14.10
C GLU A 87 4.90 -0.64 -13.03
N ALA A 88 4.17 -1.13 -12.02
CA ALA A 88 3.73 -0.32 -10.88
C ALA A 88 4.91 0.14 -10.03
N ALA A 89 5.86 -0.75 -9.73
CA ALA A 89 7.07 -0.42 -8.97
C ALA A 89 7.90 0.64 -9.67
N SER A 90 8.19 0.46 -10.96
CA SER A 90 8.97 1.44 -11.74
C SER A 90 8.28 2.80 -11.88
N LYS A 91 6.94 2.83 -11.87
CA LYS A 91 6.19 4.09 -11.99
C LYS A 91 6.16 4.90 -10.70
N TRP A 92 6.10 4.23 -9.55
CA TRP A 92 5.73 4.87 -8.29
C TRP A 92 6.77 4.74 -7.17
N LEU A 93 7.67 3.75 -7.25
CA LEU A 93 8.61 3.42 -6.19
C LEU A 93 10.07 3.60 -6.62
N GLU A 94 10.38 3.34 -7.89
CA GLU A 94 11.68 3.68 -8.45
C GLU A 94 11.69 5.19 -8.76
N GLY A 95 12.63 5.91 -8.15
CA GLY A 95 12.63 7.37 -8.09
C GLY A 95 12.72 8.08 -9.45
N LYS A 96 12.15 9.28 -9.47
CA LYS A 96 12.81 10.45 -10.07
C LYS A 96 13.83 11.02 -9.10
#